data_AF-A0A2P4PE11-F1
#
_entry.id   AF-A0A2P4PE11-F1
#
_cell.length_a   1.000
_cell.length_b   1.000
_cell.length_c   1.000
_cell.angle_alpha   90.00
_cell.angle_beta   90.00
_cell.angle_gamma   90.00
#
_symmetry.space_group_name_H-M   'P 1'
#
loop_
_entity.id
_entity.type
_entity.pdbx_description
1 polymer ?
#
loop_
_entity_poly.entity_id
_entity_poly.type
_entity_poly.pdbx_seq_one_letter_code
_entity_poly.pdbx_strand_id
1 'polypeptide(L)'
;MGDYIIVFPKLYCKKCDKKYKGRFDANYEWCLSCQTNNLKQNFTNWTSGNEKIDNLIQEMQLEINKLDDIIFEWIPYNQFNDIKEIGEEGFDKVYSAIWNDGPLGFDKYKNEYTRNLQDIKVALKLYSGLLNEIKEDLNKYYGKIFGISQNPYTKNYIIVLENGFSRICEKCGEIKEYICLLCYKNYLKKFLFNWSGNEKIDNLVKQKQLKINFFIDIIFEFIPYNRFNDIKEINRTNCTIIYSAVWNDGPLLHNNKKWARESNKKVSLKLYNLQNIDEFLNEVLKLLISFFFGKYYNLFFFLSL
;
A
#
# COMPACT_ATOMS: atom_id res chain seq x y z
N MET A 1 -24.32 -34.08 -44.26
CA MET A 1 -23.05 -33.76 -43.58
C MET A 1 -23.35 -32.58 -42.68
N GLY A 2 -23.14 -32.72 -41.37
CA GLY A 2 -23.35 -31.64 -40.41
C GLY A 2 -22.05 -30.89 -40.20
N ASP A 3 -22.11 -29.57 -40.28
CA ASP A 3 -20.97 -28.72 -39.93
C ASP A 3 -20.85 -28.65 -38.40
N TYR A 4 -19.64 -28.88 -37.90
CA TYR A 4 -19.33 -28.76 -36.48
C TYR A 4 -18.46 -27.51 -36.26
N ILE A 5 -18.91 -26.63 -35.37
CA ILE A 5 -18.18 -25.41 -35.00
C ILE A 5 -17.53 -25.64 -33.64
N ILE A 6 -16.21 -25.54 -33.58
CA ILE A 6 -15.44 -25.50 -32.33
C ILE A 6 -15.29 -24.02 -31.93
N VAL A 7 -15.86 -23.66 -30.78
CA VAL A 7 -15.75 -22.30 -30.23
C VAL A 7 -14.56 -22.23 -29.29
N PHE A 8 -13.52 -21.49 -29.66
CA PHE A 8 -12.40 -21.18 -28.79
C PHE A 8 -12.70 -19.95 -27.91
N PRO A 9 -12.09 -19.84 -26.71
CA PRO A 9 -12.01 -18.57 -26.00
C PRO A 9 -11.46 -17.50 -26.94
N LYS A 10 -11.88 -16.25 -26.77
CA LYS A 10 -11.47 -15.14 -27.64
C LYS A 10 -9.97 -14.81 -27.45
N LEU A 11 -9.09 -15.60 -28.06
CA LEU A 11 -7.64 -15.51 -27.90
C LEU A 11 -7.00 -14.44 -28.79
N TYR A 12 -7.74 -13.92 -29.76
CA TYR A 12 -7.27 -12.96 -30.75
C TYR A 12 -8.07 -11.66 -30.68
N CYS A 13 -7.36 -10.56 -30.87
CA CYS A 13 -7.94 -9.23 -30.90
C CYS A 13 -8.72 -9.02 -32.20
N LYS A 14 -10.01 -8.68 -32.10
CA LYS A 14 -10.87 -8.38 -33.26
C LYS A 14 -10.40 -7.19 -34.11
N LYS A 15 -9.54 -6.31 -33.58
CA LYS A 15 -9.09 -5.08 -34.25
C LYS A 15 -7.83 -5.26 -35.09
N CYS A 16 -6.95 -6.21 -34.73
CA CYS A 16 -5.65 -6.36 -35.37
C CYS A 16 -5.20 -7.82 -35.56
N ASP A 17 -6.06 -8.78 -35.23
CA ASP A 17 -5.85 -10.23 -35.33
C ASP A 17 -4.63 -10.77 -34.59
N LYS A 18 -4.00 -9.96 -33.73
CA LYS A 18 -2.92 -10.39 -32.85
C LYS A 18 -3.46 -11.10 -31.63
N LYS A 19 -2.72 -12.10 -31.16
CA LYS A 19 -3.03 -12.85 -29.93
C LYS A 19 -2.93 -11.94 -28.70
N TYR A 20 -3.89 -12.07 -27.78
CA TYR A 20 -3.80 -11.43 -26.46
C TYR A 20 -2.64 -12.03 -25.64
N LYS A 21 -2.00 -11.23 -24.76
CA LYS A 21 -0.91 -11.71 -23.90
C LYS A 21 -1.41 -12.71 -22.86
N GLY A 22 -2.63 -12.54 -22.35
CA GLY A 22 -3.26 -13.45 -21.40
C GLY A 22 -4.78 -13.50 -21.49
N ARG A 23 -5.37 -14.42 -20.71
CA ARG A 23 -6.83 -14.58 -20.62
C ARG A 23 -7.52 -13.35 -20.03
N PHE A 24 -6.86 -12.66 -19.10
CA PHE A 24 -7.39 -11.44 -18.50
C PHE A 24 -7.58 -10.34 -19.54
N ASP A 25 -6.55 -10.05 -20.32
CA ASP A 25 -6.57 -9.10 -21.44
C ASP A 25 -7.67 -9.45 -22.46
N ALA A 26 -7.79 -10.73 -22.80
CA ALA A 26 -8.82 -11.24 -23.69
C ALA A 26 -10.24 -10.99 -23.17
N ASN A 27 -10.48 -11.19 -21.87
CA ASN A 27 -11.78 -10.98 -21.24
C ASN A 27 -12.24 -9.51 -21.29
N TYR A 28 -11.30 -8.57 -21.22
CA TYR A 28 -11.57 -7.13 -21.32
C TYR A 28 -11.33 -6.57 -22.72
N GLU A 29 -11.06 -7.44 -23.69
CA GLU A 29 -10.70 -7.10 -25.07
C GLU A 29 -9.51 -6.13 -25.20
N TRP A 30 -8.67 -6.02 -24.17
CA TRP A 30 -7.52 -5.12 -24.12
C TRP A 30 -6.36 -5.72 -24.90
N CYS A 31 -5.98 -5.12 -26.03
CA CYS A 31 -4.89 -5.63 -26.85
C CYS A 31 -3.70 -4.68 -26.77
N LEU A 32 -2.58 -5.15 -26.21
CA LEU A 32 -1.36 -4.35 -26.09
C LEU A 32 -0.96 -3.68 -27.40
N SER A 33 -0.94 -4.40 -28.53
CA SER A 33 -0.58 -3.80 -29.83
C SER A 33 -1.52 -2.68 -30.24
N CYS A 34 -2.83 -2.82 -30.01
CA CYS A 34 -3.79 -1.75 -30.29
C CYS A 34 -3.57 -0.57 -29.36
N GLN A 35 -3.28 -0.81 -28.09
CA GLN A 35 -3.06 0.27 -27.11
C GLN A 35 -1.77 1.03 -27.39
N THR A 36 -0.66 0.33 -27.66
CA THR A 36 0.60 0.96 -28.07
C THR A 36 0.41 1.83 -29.33
N ASN A 37 -0.37 1.34 -30.30
CA ASN A 37 -0.67 2.12 -31.51
C ASN A 37 -1.56 3.34 -31.20
N ASN A 38 -2.55 3.20 -30.32
CA ASN A 38 -3.41 4.31 -29.90
C ASN A 38 -2.60 5.40 -29.18
N LEU A 39 -1.68 5.03 -28.28
CA LEU A 39 -0.80 5.98 -27.61
C LEU A 39 0.09 6.72 -28.62
N LYS A 40 0.73 5.99 -29.53
CA LYS A 40 1.56 6.59 -30.60
C LYS A 40 0.80 7.60 -31.46
N GLN A 41 -0.47 7.34 -31.77
CA GLN A 41 -1.31 8.26 -32.54
C GLN A 41 -1.67 9.53 -31.76
N ASN A 42 -1.66 9.46 -30.42
CA ASN A 42 -2.08 10.55 -29.55
C ASN A 42 -0.92 11.30 -28.89
N PHE A 43 0.34 11.02 -29.23
CA PHE A 43 1.52 11.66 -28.62
C PHE A 43 1.48 13.20 -28.62
N THR A 44 0.82 13.81 -29.60
CA THR A 44 0.63 15.26 -29.69
C THR A 44 -0.24 15.84 -28.57
N ASN A 45 -1.05 15.01 -27.89
CA ASN A 45 -1.95 15.46 -26.83
C ASN A 45 -1.24 15.67 -25.48
N TRP A 46 -0.01 15.18 -25.32
CA TRP A 46 0.77 15.25 -24.07
C TRP A 46 2.09 15.98 -24.25
N THR A 47 2.16 16.94 -25.18
CA THR A 47 3.37 17.73 -25.38
C THR A 47 3.55 18.79 -24.30
N SER A 48 4.74 18.84 -23.73
CA SER A 48 5.21 19.91 -22.85
C SER A 48 5.77 21.10 -23.63
N GLY A 49 5.89 21.00 -24.96
CA GLY A 49 6.66 21.91 -25.80
C GLY A 49 8.18 21.77 -25.64
N ASN A 50 8.67 20.73 -24.94
CA ASN A 50 10.09 20.42 -24.80
C ASN A 50 10.37 19.02 -25.34
N GLU A 51 11.09 18.95 -26.46
CA GLU A 51 11.37 17.70 -27.17
C GLU A 51 11.97 16.60 -26.28
N LYS A 52 12.85 16.95 -25.33
CA LYS A 52 13.47 15.95 -24.44
C LYS A 52 12.47 15.36 -23.45
N ILE A 53 11.55 16.17 -22.94
CA ILE A 53 10.49 15.74 -22.03
C ILE A 53 9.45 14.94 -22.79
N ASP A 54 9.06 15.40 -23.97
CA ASP A 54 8.12 14.71 -24.85
C ASP A 54 8.65 13.31 -25.22
N ASN A 55 9.94 13.21 -25.56
CA ASN A 55 10.59 11.92 -25.82
C ASN A 55 10.58 11.00 -24.59
N LEU A 56 10.85 11.53 -23.39
CA LEU A 56 10.75 10.75 -22.15
C LEU A 56 9.31 10.27 -21.89
N ILE A 57 8.31 11.12 -22.09
CA ILE A 57 6.90 10.74 -21.93
C ILE A 57 6.56 9.60 -22.90
N GLN A 58 6.98 9.71 -24.17
CA GLN A 58 6.75 8.67 -25.17
C GLN A 58 7.47 7.36 -24.80
N GLU A 59 8.73 7.42 -24.35
CA GLU A 59 9.47 6.25 -23.85
C GLU A 59 8.66 5.54 -22.76
N MET A 60 8.24 6.27 -21.72
CA MET A 60 7.47 5.71 -20.59
C MET A 60 6.09 5.15 -21.02
N GLN A 61 5.39 5.84 -21.91
CA GLN A 61 4.09 5.37 -22.44
C GLN A 61 4.19 4.07 -23.22
N LEU A 62 5.36 3.78 -23.83
CA LEU A 62 5.58 2.53 -24.58
C LEU A 62 5.90 1.34 -23.67
N GLU A 63 6.19 1.56 -22.39
CA GLU A 63 6.48 0.51 -21.42
C GLU A 63 5.22 -0.20 -20.88
N ILE A 64 4.02 0.27 -21.24
CA ILE A 64 2.77 -0.35 -20.80
C ILE A 64 2.71 -1.83 -21.21
N ASN A 65 2.18 -2.66 -20.31
CA ASN A 65 2.17 -4.10 -20.45
C ASN A 65 0.86 -4.73 -19.96
N LYS A 66 0.11 -4.05 -19.09
CA LYS A 66 -1.14 -4.52 -18.49
C LYS A 66 -2.24 -3.47 -18.63
N LEU A 67 -3.47 -3.94 -18.44
CA LEU A 67 -4.68 -3.13 -18.51
C LEU A 67 -4.74 -2.02 -17.46
N ASP A 68 -4.19 -2.29 -16.27
CA ASP A 68 -4.20 -1.40 -15.10
C ASP A 68 -2.92 -0.56 -14.96
N ASP A 69 -2.03 -0.62 -15.95
CA ASP A 69 -0.84 0.23 -15.97
C ASP A 69 -1.23 1.71 -16.11
N ILE A 70 -0.42 2.57 -15.50
CA ILE A 70 -0.62 4.02 -15.53
C ILE A 70 -0.09 4.55 -16.85
N ILE A 71 -0.85 5.46 -17.46
CA ILE A 71 -0.36 6.22 -18.61
C ILE A 71 0.42 7.42 -18.08
N PHE A 72 1.75 7.37 -18.24
CA PHE A 72 2.63 8.47 -17.92
C PHE A 72 2.35 9.65 -18.87
N GLU A 73 2.17 10.85 -18.33
CA GLU A 73 1.76 12.00 -19.14
C GLU A 73 2.39 13.33 -18.73
N TRP A 74 2.31 14.31 -19.63
CA TRP A 74 2.49 15.71 -19.25
C TRP A 74 1.26 16.21 -18.53
N ILE A 75 1.45 16.79 -17.34
CA ILE A 75 0.38 17.32 -16.52
C ILE A 75 0.55 18.85 -16.43
N PRO A 76 -0.39 19.63 -16.97
CA PRO A 76 -0.33 21.09 -16.88
C PRO A 76 -0.34 21.55 -15.42
N TYR A 77 0.57 22.46 -15.04
CA TYR A 77 0.73 22.90 -13.65
C TYR A 77 -0.54 23.52 -13.05
N ASN A 78 -1.39 24.14 -13.88
CA ASN A 78 -2.65 24.74 -13.45
C ASN A 78 -3.72 23.70 -13.04
N GLN A 79 -3.45 22.39 -13.20
CA GLN A 79 -4.33 21.33 -12.69
C GLN A 79 -4.10 21.01 -11.21
N PHE A 80 -3.07 21.59 -10.59
CA PHE A 80 -2.76 21.39 -9.18
C PHE A 80 -3.35 22.51 -8.32
N ASN A 81 -4.16 22.10 -7.36
CA ASN A 81 -4.74 22.94 -6.31
C ASN A 81 -4.17 22.56 -4.94
N ASP A 82 -4.38 23.43 -3.94
CA ASP A 82 -4.00 23.20 -2.54
C ASP A 82 -2.54 22.75 -2.35
N ILE A 83 -1.62 23.31 -3.14
CA ILE A 83 -0.20 22.97 -3.11
C ILE A 83 0.39 23.39 -1.75
N LYS A 84 0.90 22.41 -0.99
CA LYS A 84 1.47 22.61 0.36
C LYS A 84 2.80 21.89 0.46
N GLU A 85 3.84 22.58 0.92
CA GLU A 85 5.14 21.97 1.23
C GLU A 85 4.97 20.97 2.37
N ILE A 86 5.45 19.74 2.17
CA ILE A 86 5.37 18.68 3.19
C ILE A 86 6.74 18.30 3.75
N GLY A 87 7.83 18.70 3.07
CA GLY A 87 9.21 18.58 3.56
C GLY A 87 10.23 18.57 2.42
N GLU A 88 11.44 18.16 2.75
CA GLU A 88 12.58 18.06 1.83
C GLU A 88 13.16 16.64 1.85
N GLU A 89 13.48 16.10 0.67
CA GLU A 89 14.15 14.81 0.50
C GLU A 89 15.51 15.05 -0.17
N GLY A 90 16.58 15.02 0.61
CA GLY A 90 17.90 15.43 0.12
C GLY A 90 17.92 16.95 -0.11
N PHE A 91 18.12 17.38 -1.36
CA PHE A 91 18.04 18.78 -1.76
C PHE A 91 16.70 19.16 -2.42
N ASP A 92 15.85 18.17 -2.66
CA ASP A 92 14.60 18.35 -3.40
C ASP A 92 13.44 18.62 -2.45
N LYS A 93 12.65 19.65 -2.77
CA LYS A 93 11.41 19.94 -2.05
C LYS A 93 10.28 19.02 -2.51
N VAL A 94 9.48 18.55 -1.55
CA VAL A 94 8.29 17.74 -1.82
C VAL A 94 7.05 18.48 -1.32
N TYR A 95 6.04 18.52 -2.17
CA TYR A 95 4.74 19.14 -1.91
C TYR A 95 3.63 18.10 -2.00
N SER A 96 2.53 18.33 -1.30
CA SER A 96 1.25 17.67 -1.55
C SER A 96 0.35 18.62 -2.34
N ALA A 97 -0.48 18.07 -3.23
CA ALA A 97 -1.44 18.84 -4.01
C ALA A 97 -2.70 18.00 -4.31
N ILE A 98 -3.77 18.69 -4.71
CA ILE A 98 -4.94 18.09 -5.32
C ILE A 98 -4.80 18.22 -6.84
N TRP A 99 -4.87 17.11 -7.56
CA TRP A 99 -4.90 17.07 -9.02
C TRP A 99 -6.34 16.86 -9.49
N ASN A 100 -6.93 17.89 -10.11
CA ASN A 100 -8.37 17.92 -10.39
C ASN A 100 -8.82 16.93 -11.47
N ASP A 101 -7.99 16.72 -12.48
CA ASP A 101 -8.35 15.87 -13.62
C ASP A 101 -8.10 14.39 -13.35
N GLY A 102 -7.22 14.10 -12.40
CA GLY A 102 -6.73 12.76 -12.11
C GLY A 102 -6.03 12.08 -13.29
N PRO A 103 -5.50 10.87 -13.06
CA PRO A 103 -4.76 10.13 -14.08
C PRO A 103 -5.69 9.59 -15.16
N LEU A 104 -5.15 9.53 -16.38
CA LEU A 104 -5.78 8.81 -17.47
C LEU A 104 -5.80 7.30 -17.15
N GLY A 105 -6.98 6.69 -17.21
CA GLY A 105 -7.18 5.27 -16.95
C GLY A 105 -7.91 4.58 -18.09
N PHE A 106 -7.66 3.29 -18.27
CA PHE A 106 -8.38 2.51 -19.27
C PHE A 106 -9.78 2.13 -18.76
N ASP A 107 -10.83 2.62 -19.43
CA ASP A 107 -12.21 2.22 -19.18
C ASP A 107 -12.51 0.92 -19.92
N LYS A 108 -12.61 -0.17 -19.16
CA LYS A 108 -12.90 -1.51 -19.68
C LYS A 108 -14.27 -1.66 -20.34
N TYR A 109 -15.24 -0.81 -20.01
CA TYR A 109 -16.58 -0.85 -20.59
C TYR A 109 -16.64 -0.12 -21.93
N LYS A 110 -15.88 0.99 -22.03
CA LYS A 110 -15.79 1.78 -23.27
C LYS A 110 -14.65 1.35 -24.19
N ASN A 111 -13.71 0.55 -23.69
CA ASN A 111 -12.49 0.12 -24.38
C ASN A 111 -11.66 1.31 -24.90
N GLU A 112 -11.56 2.35 -24.07
CA GLU A 112 -10.87 3.60 -24.37
C GLU A 112 -10.23 4.18 -23.10
N TYR A 113 -9.27 5.09 -23.27
CA TYR A 113 -8.70 5.83 -22.16
C TYR A 113 -9.61 6.99 -21.78
N THR A 114 -9.99 7.06 -20.51
CA THR A 114 -10.84 8.12 -19.98
C THR A 114 -10.25 8.65 -18.67
N ARG A 115 -10.56 9.91 -18.38
CA ARG A 115 -10.34 10.47 -17.04
C ARG A 115 -11.58 10.24 -16.22
N ASN A 116 -11.41 9.62 -15.06
CA ASN A 116 -12.41 9.72 -14.02
C ASN A 116 -12.17 11.08 -13.36
N LEU A 117 -13.03 12.06 -13.62
CA LEU A 117 -12.94 13.47 -13.16
C LEU A 117 -13.08 13.57 -11.63
N GLN A 118 -12.20 12.90 -10.93
CA GLN A 118 -12.17 12.84 -9.49
C GLN A 118 -10.84 13.43 -9.05
N ASP A 119 -10.94 14.51 -8.29
CA ASP A 119 -9.84 15.11 -7.58
C ASP A 119 -9.08 14.05 -6.79
N ILE A 120 -7.80 13.86 -7.11
CA ILE A 120 -6.93 12.97 -6.35
C ILE A 120 -5.83 13.75 -5.65
N LYS A 121 -5.45 13.28 -4.46
CA LYS A 121 -4.29 13.80 -3.77
C LYS A 121 -3.02 13.18 -4.34
N VAL A 122 -2.05 14.01 -4.68
CA VAL A 122 -0.74 13.63 -5.25
C VAL A 122 0.40 14.25 -4.47
N ALA A 123 1.59 13.65 -4.61
CA ALA A 123 2.84 14.26 -4.17
C ALA A 123 3.60 14.81 -5.37
N LEU A 124 4.19 15.99 -5.22
CA LEU A 124 4.94 16.72 -6.22
C LEU A 124 6.39 16.82 -5.75
N LYS A 125 7.32 16.15 -6.43
CA LYS A 125 8.76 16.26 -6.14
C LYS A 125 9.42 17.18 -7.17
N LEU A 126 10.06 18.25 -6.70
CA LEU A 126 10.68 19.27 -7.56
C LEU A 126 12.13 18.91 -7.89
N TYR A 127 12.54 19.16 -9.13
CA TYR A 127 13.91 19.00 -9.61
C TYR A 127 14.39 20.28 -10.26
N SER A 128 15.63 20.68 -9.97
CA SER A 128 16.26 21.91 -10.48
C SER A 128 16.75 21.84 -11.94
N GLY A 129 16.13 21.00 -12.78
CA GLY A 129 16.33 21.01 -14.23
C GLY A 129 17.22 19.89 -14.81
N LEU A 130 17.71 18.96 -14.00
CA LEU A 130 18.54 17.84 -14.46
C LEU A 130 17.69 16.64 -14.89
N LEU A 131 17.44 16.51 -16.20
CA LEU A 131 16.65 15.41 -16.78
C LEU A 131 17.22 14.01 -16.47
N ASN A 132 18.54 13.90 -16.31
CA ASN A 132 19.19 12.64 -15.94
C ASN A 132 18.81 12.19 -14.52
N GLU A 133 18.69 13.13 -13.58
CA GLU A 133 18.26 12.84 -12.20
C GLU A 133 16.80 12.35 -12.19
N ILE A 134 15.95 12.98 -12.99
CA ILE A 134 14.56 12.53 -13.20
C ILE A 134 14.54 11.08 -13.68
N LYS A 135 15.29 10.74 -14.74
CA LYS A 135 15.33 9.35 -15.26
C LYS A 135 15.85 8.34 -14.23
N GLU A 136 16.87 8.69 -13.46
CA GLU A 136 17.37 7.82 -12.41
C GLU A 136 16.34 7.58 -11.31
N ASP A 137 15.63 8.61 -10.89
CA ASP A 137 14.61 8.49 -9.85
C ASP A 137 13.37 7.73 -10.35
N LEU A 138 12.96 7.93 -11.61
CA LEU A 138 11.90 7.14 -12.24
C LEU A 138 12.21 5.63 -12.17
N ASN A 139 13.46 5.23 -12.44
CA ASN A 139 13.89 3.83 -12.41
C ASN A 139 13.98 3.24 -11.00
N LYS A 140 14.23 4.07 -9.98
CA LYS A 140 14.36 3.63 -8.57
C LYS A 140 13.02 3.63 -7.82
N TYR A 141 11.99 4.25 -8.38
CA TYR A 141 10.74 4.47 -7.69
C TYR A 141 9.80 3.26 -7.85
N TYR A 142 9.43 2.65 -6.71
CA TYR A 142 8.55 1.48 -6.67
C TYR A 142 7.05 1.82 -6.63
N GLY A 143 6.71 3.10 -6.50
CA GLY A 143 5.32 3.57 -6.44
C GLY A 143 4.76 3.94 -7.81
N LYS A 144 3.52 4.41 -7.80
CA LYS A 144 2.84 4.94 -8.99
C LYS A 144 3.37 6.33 -9.35
N ILE A 145 3.86 6.48 -10.57
CA ILE A 145 4.28 7.76 -11.15
C ILE A 145 3.28 8.12 -12.24
N PHE A 146 2.62 9.26 -12.09
CA PHE A 146 1.59 9.70 -13.02
C PHE A 146 2.15 10.48 -14.20
N GLY A 147 3.25 11.20 -14.00
CA GLY A 147 3.78 12.04 -15.06
C GLY A 147 4.74 13.12 -14.59
N ILE A 148 4.95 14.08 -15.49
CA ILE A 148 5.80 15.26 -15.27
C ILE A 148 4.98 16.53 -15.48
N SER A 149 5.30 17.54 -14.68
CA SER A 149 4.85 18.92 -14.85
C SER A 149 6.06 19.85 -14.81
N GLN A 150 5.86 21.13 -15.11
CA GLN A 150 6.85 22.18 -14.85
C GLN A 150 6.20 23.36 -14.15
N ASN A 151 6.84 23.86 -13.10
CA ASN A 151 6.41 25.09 -12.45
C ASN A 151 6.64 26.27 -13.41
N PRO A 152 5.59 27.03 -13.80
CA PRO A 152 5.72 28.10 -14.78
C PRO A 152 6.57 29.28 -14.30
N TYR A 153 6.72 29.45 -12.98
CA TYR A 153 7.48 30.54 -12.35
C TYR A 153 8.95 30.17 -12.14
N THR A 154 9.22 29.03 -11.51
CA THR A 154 10.61 28.63 -11.20
C THR A 154 11.29 27.88 -12.34
N LYS A 155 10.51 27.39 -13.32
CA LYS A 155 10.94 26.51 -14.41
C LYS A 155 11.45 25.14 -13.96
N ASN A 156 11.37 24.83 -12.67
CA ASN A 156 11.69 23.52 -12.13
C ASN A 156 10.70 22.47 -12.65
N TYR A 157 11.24 21.31 -13.02
CA TYR A 157 10.40 20.15 -13.35
C TYR A 157 9.87 19.51 -12.08
N ILE A 158 8.72 18.87 -12.20
CA ILE A 158 7.99 18.24 -11.12
C ILE A 158 7.66 16.82 -11.55
N ILE A 159 8.04 15.83 -10.75
CA ILE A 159 7.50 14.48 -10.89
C ILE A 159 6.23 14.38 -10.04
N VAL A 160 5.17 13.85 -10.63
CA VAL A 160 3.86 13.69 -10.00
C VAL A 160 3.68 12.24 -9.58
N LEU A 161 3.55 12.03 -8.27
CA LEU A 161 3.59 10.73 -7.61
C LEU A 161 2.29 10.44 -6.88
N GLU A 162 1.98 9.16 -6.69
CA GLU A 162 0.93 8.77 -5.76
C GLU A 162 1.29 9.20 -4.33
N ASN A 163 0.36 9.93 -3.71
CA ASN A 163 0.61 10.59 -2.42
C ASN A 163 1.07 9.64 -1.30
N GLY A 164 0.58 8.40 -1.30
CA GLY A 164 0.96 7.37 -0.32
C GLY A 164 2.44 7.01 -0.36
N PHE A 165 3.06 7.13 -1.54
CA PHE A 165 4.45 6.80 -1.83
C PHE A 165 5.38 8.02 -1.84
N SER A 166 4.91 9.18 -1.36
CA SER A 166 5.83 10.23 -0.93
C SER A 166 6.76 9.67 0.14
N ARG A 167 8.07 9.84 -0.01
CA ARG A 167 9.04 9.50 1.05
C ARG A 167 8.95 10.43 2.24
N ILE A 168 8.13 11.47 2.18
CA ILE A 168 7.90 12.40 3.28
C ILE A 168 6.52 12.16 3.86
N CYS A 169 6.45 12.08 5.18
CA CYS A 169 5.19 11.90 5.85
C CYS A 169 4.50 13.23 6.15
N GLU A 170 3.34 13.45 5.55
CA GLU A 170 2.53 14.65 5.73
C GLU A 170 2.17 14.99 7.19
N LYS A 171 2.16 14.00 8.08
CA LYS A 171 1.81 14.21 9.50
C LYS A 171 2.98 14.74 10.32
N CYS A 172 4.19 14.25 10.03
CA CYS A 172 5.38 14.44 10.87
C CYS A 172 6.49 15.22 10.16
N GLY A 173 6.46 15.35 8.83
CA GLY A 173 7.56 15.90 8.02
C GLY A 173 8.75 14.96 7.85
N GLU A 174 8.79 13.84 8.59
CA GLU A 174 9.92 12.91 8.55
C GLU A 174 9.93 12.02 7.31
N ILE A 175 11.14 11.59 6.96
CA ILE A 175 11.39 10.58 5.93
C ILE A 175 10.76 9.25 6.35
N LYS A 176 10.05 8.63 5.42
CA LYS A 176 9.46 7.30 5.51
C LYS A 176 9.73 6.53 4.23
N GLU A 177 9.86 5.21 4.35
CA GLU A 177 9.96 4.32 3.20
C GLU A 177 8.56 3.93 2.72
N TYR A 178 7.77 3.34 3.64
CA TYR A 178 6.36 3.01 3.43
C TYR A 178 5.45 3.63 4.50
N ILE A 179 5.91 3.68 5.76
CA ILE A 179 5.19 4.23 6.92
C ILE A 179 6.09 5.17 7.72
N CYS A 180 5.57 6.30 8.25
CA CYS A 180 6.32 7.13 9.21
C CYS A 180 6.39 6.37 10.54
N LEU A 181 7.51 5.67 10.77
CA LEU A 181 7.79 4.96 12.02
C LEU A 181 7.67 5.89 13.24
N LEU A 182 8.00 7.18 13.09
CA LEU A 182 7.80 8.17 14.15
C LEU A 182 6.30 8.38 14.46
N CYS A 183 5.48 8.65 13.45
CA CYS A 183 4.02 8.75 13.59
C CYS A 183 3.42 7.47 14.17
N TYR A 184 3.91 6.32 13.71
CA TYR A 184 3.52 5.02 14.19
C TYR A 184 3.79 4.86 15.69
N LYS A 185 5.03 5.13 16.13
CA LYS A 185 5.41 5.10 17.55
C LYS A 185 4.59 6.08 18.39
N ASN A 186 4.36 7.28 17.88
CA ASN A 186 3.55 8.29 18.57
C ASN A 186 2.07 7.90 18.64
N TYR A 187 1.54 7.24 17.61
CA TYR A 187 0.19 6.67 17.61
C TYR A 187 0.07 5.56 18.66
N LEU A 188 1.01 4.60 18.66
CA LEU A 188 1.03 3.52 19.66
C LEU A 188 1.05 4.09 21.08
N LYS A 189 1.91 5.08 21.36
CA LYS A 189 1.94 5.79 22.65
C LYS A 189 0.58 6.37 23.06
N LYS A 190 -0.22 6.85 22.12
CA LYS A 190 -1.56 7.43 22.37
C LYS A 190 -2.68 6.40 22.50
N PHE A 191 -2.54 5.21 21.91
CA PHE A 191 -3.55 4.15 21.90
C PHE A 191 -3.36 3.09 22.98
N LEU A 192 -2.25 3.14 23.73
CA LEU A 192 -1.96 2.25 24.84
C LEU A 192 -2.81 2.61 26.07
N PHE A 193 -4.08 2.20 26.04
CA PHE A 193 -5.00 2.27 27.19
C PHE A 193 -5.26 0.93 27.89
N ASN A 194 -4.68 -0.18 27.39
CA ASN A 194 -4.78 -1.49 28.02
C ASN A 194 -3.41 -1.95 28.50
N TRP A 195 -2.80 -1.19 29.40
CA TRP A 195 -1.67 -1.70 30.17
C TRP A 195 -2.19 -2.82 31.07
N SER A 196 -1.39 -3.88 31.21
CA SER A 196 -1.74 -4.99 32.10
C SER A 196 -1.77 -4.57 33.58
N GLY A 197 -1.17 -3.41 33.90
CA GLY A 197 -0.88 -3.00 35.27
C GLY A 197 0.37 -3.71 35.82
N ASN A 198 1.03 -4.54 35.02
CA ASN A 198 2.25 -5.24 35.37
C ASN A 198 3.43 -4.74 34.53
N GLU A 199 4.40 -4.10 35.18
CA GLU A 199 5.56 -3.48 34.54
C GLU A 199 6.33 -4.43 33.62
N LYS A 200 6.50 -5.70 33.99
CA LYS A 200 7.25 -6.66 33.16
C LYS A 200 6.51 -7.01 31.87
N ILE A 201 5.20 -7.23 31.94
CA ILE A 201 4.36 -7.50 30.75
C ILE A 201 4.31 -6.26 29.85
N ASP A 202 4.11 -5.09 30.46
CA ASP A 202 4.01 -3.82 29.77
C ASP A 202 5.33 -3.49 29.02
N ASN A 203 6.47 -3.75 29.66
CA ASN A 203 7.79 -3.63 29.02
C ASN A 203 7.97 -4.61 27.86
N LEU A 204 7.54 -5.87 27.99
CA LEU A 204 7.58 -6.83 26.88
C LEU A 204 6.72 -6.37 25.70
N VAL A 205 5.48 -5.93 25.96
CA VAL A 205 4.56 -5.43 24.93
C VAL A 205 5.20 -4.27 24.18
N LYS A 206 5.73 -3.28 24.91
CA LYS A 206 6.42 -2.13 24.34
C LYS A 206 7.62 -2.52 23.48
N GLN A 207 8.47 -3.43 23.96
CA GLN A 207 9.62 -3.91 23.18
C GLN A 207 9.20 -4.59 21.87
N LYS A 208 8.11 -5.36 21.88
CA LYS A 208 7.62 -6.05 20.68
C LYS A 208 7.00 -5.09 19.68
N GLN A 209 6.20 -4.13 20.15
CA GLN A 209 5.63 -3.09 19.30
C GLN A 209 6.70 -2.22 18.61
N LEU A 210 7.85 -1.97 19.27
CA LEU A 210 8.97 -1.24 18.68
C LEU A 210 9.72 -2.00 17.57
N LYS A 211 9.49 -3.31 17.43
CA LYS A 211 10.12 -4.17 16.41
C LYS A 211 9.24 -4.36 15.16
N ILE A 212 8.04 -3.78 15.13
CA ILE A 212 7.13 -3.83 13.97
C ILE A 212 7.70 -2.96 12.85
N ASN A 213 7.81 -3.55 11.66
CA ASN A 213 8.44 -2.92 10.50
C ASN A 213 7.51 -2.81 9.28
N PHE A 214 6.36 -3.51 9.27
CA PHE A 214 5.43 -3.53 8.13
C PHE A 214 3.96 -3.28 8.51
N PHE A 215 3.16 -2.83 7.54
CA PHE A 215 1.73 -2.52 7.71
C PHE A 215 0.84 -3.77 7.90
N ILE A 216 1.33 -4.94 7.49
CA ILE A 216 0.67 -6.23 7.71
C ILE A 216 1.00 -6.84 9.07
N ASP A 217 1.93 -6.24 9.81
CA ASP A 217 2.31 -6.75 11.12
C ASP A 217 1.15 -6.51 12.09
N ILE A 218 0.69 -7.61 12.67
CA ILE A 218 -0.30 -7.58 13.74
C ILE A 218 0.34 -6.89 14.95
N ILE A 219 -0.37 -5.92 15.52
CA ILE A 219 0.09 -5.26 16.75
C ILE A 219 0.11 -6.28 17.88
N PHE A 220 1.28 -6.44 18.50
CA PHE A 220 1.39 -7.15 19.77
C PHE A 220 0.76 -6.29 20.87
N GLU A 221 -0.36 -6.73 21.44
CA GLU A 221 -1.09 -6.01 22.48
C GLU A 221 -1.47 -6.92 23.66
N PHE A 222 -1.68 -6.31 24.81
CA PHE A 222 -2.34 -6.95 25.94
C PHE A 222 -3.85 -6.83 25.78
N ILE A 223 -4.55 -7.95 25.94
CA ILE A 223 -6.01 -8.03 25.82
C ILE A 223 -6.60 -8.30 27.20
N PRO A 224 -7.56 -7.52 27.69
CA PRO A 224 -8.27 -7.81 28.94
C PRO A 224 -9.30 -8.96 28.81
N TYR A 225 -9.59 -9.65 29.92
CA TYR A 225 -10.36 -10.93 29.90
C TYR A 225 -11.76 -10.73 29.35
N ASN A 226 -12.36 -9.62 29.76
CA ASN A 226 -13.71 -9.21 29.40
C ASN A 226 -13.91 -8.97 27.89
N ARG A 227 -12.85 -9.02 27.08
CA ARG A 227 -12.94 -8.97 25.61
C ARG A 227 -13.18 -10.33 24.97
N PHE A 228 -13.24 -11.41 25.75
CA PHE A 228 -13.51 -12.75 25.25
C PHE A 228 -14.90 -13.22 25.67
N ASN A 229 -15.66 -13.71 24.70
CA ASN A 229 -16.95 -14.35 24.87
C ASN A 229 -16.86 -15.84 24.50
N ASP A 230 -17.90 -16.60 24.85
CA ASP A 230 -18.06 -18.01 24.47
C ASP A 230 -16.85 -18.90 24.79
N ILE A 231 -16.22 -18.65 25.94
CA ILE A 231 -15.02 -19.38 26.37
C ILE A 231 -15.40 -20.82 26.73
N LYS A 232 -14.82 -21.77 26.02
CA LYS A 232 -15.06 -23.21 26.19
C LYS A 232 -13.75 -23.96 26.25
N GLU A 233 -13.56 -24.78 27.25
CA GLU A 233 -12.39 -25.67 27.32
C GLU A 233 -12.44 -26.69 26.18
N ILE A 234 -11.32 -26.87 25.48
CA ILE A 234 -11.21 -27.81 24.36
C ILE A 234 -10.18 -28.91 24.60
N ASN A 235 -9.19 -28.66 25.47
CA ASN A 235 -8.16 -29.65 25.82
C ASN A 235 -7.53 -29.29 27.17
N ARG A 236 -7.21 -30.29 27.99
CA ARG A 236 -6.51 -30.15 29.25
C ARG A 236 -5.43 -31.23 29.36
N THR A 237 -4.21 -30.78 29.61
CA THR A 237 -3.07 -31.62 30.00
C THR A 237 -2.61 -31.25 31.41
N ASN A 238 -1.65 -31.98 31.97
CA ASN A 238 -1.15 -31.72 33.32
C ASN A 238 -0.58 -30.30 33.52
N CYS A 239 -0.08 -29.66 32.45
CA CYS A 239 0.60 -28.36 32.54
C CYS A 239 -0.07 -27.25 31.72
N THR A 240 -1.19 -27.53 31.02
CA THR A 240 -1.80 -26.56 30.10
C THR A 240 -3.29 -26.83 29.95
N ILE A 241 -4.10 -25.77 29.98
CA ILE A 241 -5.50 -25.82 29.56
C ILE A 241 -5.65 -24.97 28.30
N ILE A 242 -6.30 -25.51 27.28
CA ILE A 242 -6.61 -24.80 26.04
C ILE A 242 -8.12 -24.55 25.99
N TYR A 243 -8.49 -23.31 25.74
CA TYR A 243 -9.87 -22.88 25.53
C TYR A 243 -10.04 -22.40 24.08
N SER A 244 -11.24 -22.55 23.53
CA SER A 244 -11.70 -21.77 22.40
C SER A 244 -12.51 -20.59 22.90
N ALA A 245 -12.36 -19.42 22.28
CA ALA A 245 -13.14 -18.23 22.61
C ALA A 245 -13.42 -17.39 21.36
N VAL A 246 -14.35 -16.46 21.50
CA VAL A 246 -14.56 -15.36 20.55
C VAL A 246 -13.91 -14.12 21.15
N TRP A 247 -12.83 -13.64 20.54
CA TRP A 247 -12.34 -12.30 20.81
C TRP A 247 -13.31 -11.32 20.17
N ASN A 248 -13.90 -10.45 20.98
CA ASN A 248 -14.92 -9.49 20.56
C ASN A 248 -14.37 -8.54 19.50
N ASP A 249 -13.87 -7.37 19.76
CA ASP A 249 -13.42 -6.46 18.70
C ASP A 249 -12.15 -6.87 17.90
N GLY A 250 -11.70 -8.14 17.91
CA GLY A 250 -10.61 -8.63 17.06
C GLY A 250 -9.28 -7.85 17.14
N PRO A 251 -8.29 -8.22 16.32
CA PRO A 251 -7.01 -7.49 16.28
C PRO A 251 -7.11 -6.10 15.71
N LEU A 252 -6.25 -5.22 16.22
CA LEU A 252 -6.05 -3.89 15.67
C LEU A 252 -5.14 -3.95 14.43
N LEU A 253 -5.66 -3.51 13.28
CA LEU A 253 -4.95 -3.47 12.01
C LEU A 253 -4.82 -2.05 11.45
N HIS A 254 -3.76 -1.81 10.67
CA HIS A 254 -3.59 -0.59 9.91
C HIS A 254 -4.12 -0.78 8.49
N ASN A 255 -5.15 -0.04 8.11
CA ASN A 255 -5.60 0.01 6.72
C ASN A 255 -5.36 1.42 6.17
N ASN A 256 -4.26 1.59 5.42
CA ASN A 256 -3.79 2.69 4.53
C ASN A 256 -4.13 4.17 4.83
N LYS A 257 -4.93 4.47 5.84
CA LYS A 257 -5.51 5.77 6.21
C LYS A 257 -5.94 5.81 7.68
N LYS A 258 -6.40 4.69 8.27
CA LYS A 258 -6.84 4.61 9.68
C LYS A 258 -6.56 3.24 10.30
N TRP A 259 -6.39 3.24 11.62
CA TRP A 259 -6.38 2.05 12.44
C TRP A 259 -7.81 1.63 12.76
N ALA A 260 -8.12 0.36 12.58
CA ALA A 260 -9.41 -0.20 12.88
C ALA A 260 -9.25 -1.61 13.43
N ARG A 261 -10.16 -1.98 14.32
CA ARG A 261 -10.28 -3.32 14.86
C ARG A 261 -11.02 -4.21 13.86
N GLU A 262 -10.56 -5.45 13.68
CA GLU A 262 -11.29 -6.45 12.88
C GLU A 262 -12.65 -6.77 13.52
N SER A 263 -13.51 -7.49 12.78
CA SER A 263 -14.70 -8.11 13.38
C SER A 263 -14.31 -9.23 14.35
N ASN A 264 -15.29 -9.69 15.14
CA ASN A 264 -15.18 -10.83 16.04
C ASN A 264 -14.41 -12.00 15.43
N LYS A 265 -13.43 -12.51 16.19
CA LYS A 265 -12.50 -13.53 15.73
C LYS A 265 -12.49 -14.71 16.68
N LYS A 266 -12.65 -15.92 16.12
CA LYS A 266 -12.49 -17.15 16.90
C LYS A 266 -11.00 -17.38 17.16
N VAL A 267 -10.65 -17.59 18.42
CA VAL A 267 -9.26 -17.74 18.88
C VAL A 267 -9.14 -18.94 19.82
N SER A 268 -7.90 -19.43 19.96
CA SER A 268 -7.54 -20.41 20.99
C SER A 268 -6.74 -19.72 22.08
N LEU A 269 -7.16 -19.88 23.33
CA LEU A 269 -6.50 -19.35 24.52
C LEU A 269 -5.74 -20.49 25.19
N LYS A 270 -4.46 -20.29 25.48
CA LYS A 270 -3.63 -21.26 26.20
C LYS A 270 -3.35 -20.73 27.60
N LEU A 271 -3.95 -21.37 28.60
CA LEU A 271 -3.73 -21.05 30.01
C LEU A 271 -2.51 -21.81 30.53
N TYR A 272 -1.59 -21.05 31.10
CA TYR A 272 -0.38 -21.53 31.73
C TYR A 272 -0.54 -21.43 33.25
N ASN A 273 -0.49 -22.56 33.94
CA ASN A 273 -0.52 -22.61 35.40
C ASN A 273 0.93 -22.54 35.93
N LEU A 274 1.53 -21.35 35.85
CA LEU A 274 2.93 -21.13 36.21
C LEU A 274 3.02 -20.38 37.54
N GLN A 275 4.05 -20.69 38.32
CA GLN A 275 4.20 -20.21 39.71
C GLN A 275 4.69 -18.76 39.77
N ASN A 276 5.29 -18.25 38.69
CA ASN A 276 5.90 -16.91 38.60
C ASN A 276 5.77 -16.33 37.18
N ILE A 277 5.58 -15.02 37.09
CA ILE A 277 5.57 -14.22 35.87
C ILE A 277 6.84 -14.37 35.00
N ASP A 278 8.02 -14.59 35.57
CA ASP A 278 9.26 -14.73 34.82
C ASP A 278 9.29 -16.03 34.00
N GLU A 279 8.79 -17.12 34.59
CA GLU A 279 8.64 -18.41 33.91
C GLU A 279 7.67 -18.29 32.73
N PHE A 280 6.58 -17.58 32.96
CA PHE A 280 5.59 -17.28 31.94
C PHE A 280 6.14 -16.43 30.80
N LEU A 281 6.88 -15.35 31.09
CA LEU A 281 7.51 -14.52 30.06
C LEU A 281 8.54 -15.31 29.24
N ASN A 282 9.27 -16.23 29.86
CA ASN A 282 10.20 -17.11 29.15
C ASN A 282 9.47 -18.03 28.15
N GLU A 283 8.33 -18.61 28.54
CA GLU A 283 7.50 -19.41 27.64
C GLU A 283 6.95 -18.57 26.47
N VAL A 284 6.53 -17.33 26.73
CA VAL A 284 6.12 -16.39 25.66
C VAL A 284 7.25 -16.12 24.69
N LEU A 285 8.45 -15.85 25.20
CA LEU A 285 9.62 -15.57 24.36
C LEU A 285 9.99 -16.78 23.49
N LYS A 286 9.92 -18.00 24.03
CA LYS A 286 10.14 -19.25 23.27
C LYS A 286 9.13 -19.40 22.13
N LEU A 287 7.84 -19.20 22.41
CA LEU A 287 6.80 -19.22 21.38
C LEU A 287 7.08 -18.19 20.30
N LEU A 288 7.40 -16.96 20.67
CA LEU A 288 7.68 -15.90 19.70
C LEU A 288 8.88 -16.23 18.79
N ILE A 289 9.90 -16.95 19.27
CA ILE A 289 11.04 -17.37 18.46
C ILE A 289 10.65 -18.44 17.42
N SER A 290 9.80 -19.41 17.78
CA SER A 290 9.39 -20.47 16.84
C SER A 290 8.53 -19.93 15.70
N PHE A 291 7.77 -18.84 15.92
CA PHE A 291 6.98 -18.19 14.87
C PHE A 291 7.80 -17.39 13.86
N PHE A 292 9.03 -16.96 14.17
CA PHE A 292 9.88 -16.27 13.18
C PHE A 292 10.27 -17.16 11.98
N PHE A 293 10.13 -18.49 12.10
CA PHE A 293 10.46 -19.45 11.04
C PHE A 293 9.25 -19.96 10.25
N GLY A 294 8.02 -19.54 10.57
CA GLY A 294 6.80 -19.98 9.87
C GLY A 294 5.78 -18.86 9.69
N LYS A 295 5.15 -18.78 8.51
CA LYS A 295 4.09 -17.80 8.15
C LYS A 295 2.78 -18.00 8.93
N TYR A 296 2.81 -18.06 10.25
CA TYR A 296 1.61 -18.05 11.09
C TYR A 296 1.57 -16.76 11.90
N TYR A 297 0.83 -15.80 11.33
CA TYR A 297 0.37 -14.58 11.97
C TYR A 297 -0.68 -14.95 13.04
N ASN A 298 -0.70 -14.21 14.15
CA ASN A 298 -1.62 -14.25 15.30
C ASN A 298 -0.99 -14.81 16.59
N LEU A 299 -0.16 -14.01 17.27
CA LEU A 299 -0.02 -14.13 18.72
C LEU A 299 -0.67 -12.93 19.39
N PHE A 300 -1.68 -13.22 20.20
CA PHE A 300 -2.44 -12.28 21.01
C PHE A 300 -2.32 -12.72 22.44
N PHE A 301 -2.00 -11.79 23.33
CA PHE A 301 -1.67 -12.17 24.69
C PHE A 301 -2.74 -11.82 25.70
N PHE A 302 -2.98 -12.75 26.61
CA PHE A 302 -3.95 -12.65 27.67
C PHE A 302 -3.32 -12.95 29.04
N LEU A 303 -3.53 -12.05 30.01
CA LEU A 303 -3.38 -12.36 31.45
C LEU A 303 -4.27 -11.43 32.30
N SER A 304 -5.35 -11.95 32.87
CA SER A 304 -5.71 -11.70 34.27
C SER A 304 -6.66 -12.80 34.73
N LEU A 305 -6.38 -13.36 35.90
CA LEU A 305 -7.42 -13.50 36.92
C LEU A 305 -7.27 -12.30 37.84
#